data_AF-A0A2V6N846-F1
#
_entry.id   AF-A0A2V6N846-F1
#
_cell.length_a   1.000
_cell.length_b   1.000
_cell.length_c   1.000
_cell.angle_alpha   90.00
_cell.angle_beta   90.00
_cell.angle_gamma   90.00
#
_symmetry.space_group_name_H-M   'P 1'
#
loop_
_entity.id
_entity.type
_entity.pdbx_description
1 polymer ?
#
loop_
_entity_poly.entity_id
_entity_poly.type
_entity_poly.pdbx_seq_one_letter_code
_entity_poly.pdbx_strand_id
1 'polypeptide(L)'
;MWLNWSDSGAISHTVAPTTNKTYTATFKTQYHLTMTHGTGGTVSPMSGWKNGGTAISISAMPASGFSFTNWNGSGTGSYSGSNNPASITMGGPITETATFTHN
;
A
#
# COMPACT_ATOMS: atom_id res chain seq x y z
N MET A 1 1.03 -7.34 10.05
CA MET A 1 0.65 -8.75 9.83
C MET A 1 1.65 -9.68 10.50
N TRP A 2 1.16 -10.76 11.12
CA TRP A 2 2.00 -11.80 11.72
C TRP A 2 2.83 -12.52 10.64
N LEU A 3 4.09 -12.83 10.94
CA LEU A 3 4.97 -13.56 10.03
C LEU A 3 5.22 -14.98 10.53
N ASN A 4 5.76 -15.12 11.74
CA ASN A 4 6.06 -16.42 12.33
C ASN A 4 6.39 -16.27 13.83
N TRP A 5 6.30 -17.38 14.56
CA TRP A 5 6.95 -17.55 15.85
C TRP A 5 8.37 -18.12 15.68
N SER A 6 9.26 -17.87 16.63
CA SER A 6 10.63 -18.41 16.65
C SER A 6 10.70 -19.94 16.83
N ASP A 7 9.62 -20.56 17.30
CA ASP A 7 9.44 -22.00 17.41
C ASP A 7 8.69 -22.62 16.21
N SER A 8 8.42 -21.81 15.18
CA SER A 8 7.69 -22.20 13.97
C SER A 8 6.25 -22.68 14.19
N GLY A 9 5.67 -22.39 15.35
CA GLY A 9 4.27 -22.72 15.63
C GLY A 9 3.29 -21.87 14.81
N ALA A 10 2.04 -22.35 14.73
CA ALA A 10 0.95 -21.61 14.09
C ALA A 10 0.66 -20.28 14.81
N ILE A 11 -0.09 -19.37 14.17
CA ILE A 11 -0.50 -18.07 14.76
C ILE A 11 -1.01 -18.24 16.19
N SER A 12 -1.85 -19.26 16.41
CA SER A 12 -2.31 -19.71 17.72
C SER A 12 -1.92 -21.17 17.91
N HIS A 13 -1.18 -21.46 18.97
CA HIS A 13 -0.84 -22.81 19.38
C HIS A 13 -0.46 -22.84 20.87
N THR A 14 -0.51 -24.03 21.47
CA THR A 14 -0.16 -24.24 22.88
C THR A 14 1.34 -24.50 23.01
N VAL A 15 1.99 -23.80 23.93
CA VAL A 15 3.39 -24.03 24.30
C VAL A 15 3.49 -24.67 25.68
N ALA A 16 4.35 -25.68 25.85
CA ALA A 16 4.60 -26.36 27.12
C ALA A 16 6.10 -26.43 27.41
N PRO A 17 6.75 -25.30 27.76
CA PRO A 17 8.17 -25.29 28.07
C PRO A 17 8.46 -26.05 29.37
N THR A 18 9.37 -27.02 29.33
CA THR A 18 9.85 -27.78 30.50
C THR A 18 11.09 -27.16 31.15
N THR A 19 11.67 -26.14 30.53
CA THR A 19 12.77 -25.31 31.02
C THR A 19 12.58 -23.86 30.54
N ASN A 20 13.37 -22.91 31.05
CA ASN A 20 13.30 -21.51 30.64
C ASN A 20 13.44 -21.38 29.11
N LYS A 21 12.42 -20.82 28.45
CA LYS A 21 12.33 -20.73 26.99
C LYS A 21 11.78 -19.36 26.58
N THR A 22 12.39 -18.77 25.55
CA THR A 22 11.93 -17.51 24.95
C THR A 22 11.25 -17.80 23.62
N TYR A 23 10.06 -17.23 23.42
CA TYR A 23 9.31 -17.29 22.18
C TYR A 23 9.18 -15.87 21.62
N THR A 24 9.63 -15.66 20.39
CA THR A 24 9.59 -14.35 19.71
C THR A 24 8.58 -14.41 18.56
N ALA A 25 7.62 -13.49 18.55
CA ALA A 25 6.73 -13.28 17.41
C ALA A 25 7.30 -12.20 16.49
N THR A 26 7.40 -12.48 15.20
CA THR A 26 7.82 -11.52 14.18
C THR A 26 6.60 -10.93 13.49
N PHE A 27 6.55 -9.60 13.37
CA PHE A 27 5.47 -8.88 12.69
C PHE A 27 6.04 -8.03 11.56
N LYS A 28 5.27 -7.90 10.47
CA LYS A 28 5.53 -6.91 9.42
C LYS A 28 4.58 -5.74 9.55
N THR A 29 5.12 -4.53 9.61
CA THR A 29 4.33 -3.30 9.54
C THR A 29 3.70 -3.18 8.15
N GLN A 30 2.41 -2.89 8.11
CA GLN A 30 1.67 -2.59 6.89
C GLN A 30 0.94 -1.27 7.05
N TYR A 31 0.79 -0.57 5.94
CA TYR A 31 0.04 0.67 5.86
C TYR A 31 -1.05 0.53 4.80
N HIS A 32 -2.16 1.23 5.01
CA HIS A 32 -3.25 1.23 4.05
C HIS A 32 -2.95 2.23 2.94
N LEU A 33 -3.01 1.77 1.69
CA LEU A 33 -2.98 2.61 0.49
C LEU A 33 -4.43 2.84 0.05
N THR A 34 -4.85 4.09 0.00
CA THR A 34 -6.14 4.51 -0.53
C THR A 34 -5.93 5.10 -1.92
N MET A 35 -6.56 4.50 -2.92
CA MET A 35 -6.49 4.92 -4.33
C MET A 35 -7.85 5.43 -4.75
N THR A 36 -7.89 6.66 -5.27
CA THR A 36 -9.12 7.30 -5.74
C THR A 36 -8.87 7.99 -7.09
N HIS A 37 -9.96 8.32 -7.78
CA HIS A 37 -9.91 9.01 -9.07
C HIS A 37 -11.12 9.90 -9.30
N GLY A 38 -10.91 10.99 -10.04
CA GLY A 38 -11.97 11.77 -10.64
C GLY A 38 -12.69 11.02 -11.77
N THR A 39 -13.75 11.64 -12.29
CA THR A 39 -14.53 11.12 -13.43
C THR A 39 -13.65 10.99 -14.67
N GLY A 40 -13.85 9.92 -15.45
CA GLY A 40 -13.19 9.79 -16.76
C GLY A 40 -11.87 9.04 -16.76
N GLY A 41 -11.59 8.23 -15.73
CA GLY A 41 -10.48 7.29 -15.74
C GLY A 41 -10.54 6.29 -14.60
N THR A 42 -9.56 5.38 -14.59
CA THR A 42 -9.36 4.38 -13.54
C THR A 42 -7.94 4.46 -12.98
N VAL A 43 -7.69 3.82 -11.84
CA VAL A 43 -6.36 3.79 -11.20
C VAL A 43 -5.96 2.36 -10.84
N SER A 44 -4.66 2.12 -10.80
CA SER A 44 -4.05 0.86 -10.40
C SER A 44 -2.82 1.14 -9.52
N PRO A 45 -2.54 0.35 -8.47
CA PRO A 45 -3.36 -0.76 -7.97
C PRO A 45 -4.65 -0.26 -7.30
N MET A 46 -5.56 -1.18 -6.96
CA MET A 46 -6.69 -0.86 -6.08
C MET A 46 -6.23 -0.61 -4.64
N SER A 47 -7.07 0.10 -3.88
CA SER A 47 -6.89 0.33 -2.45
C SER A 47 -6.64 -0.97 -1.68
N GLY A 48 -5.80 -0.91 -0.65
CA GLY A 48 -5.58 -2.05 0.24
C GLY A 48 -4.32 -1.93 1.08
N TRP A 49 -4.09 -2.95 1.89
CA TRP A 49 -2.91 -3.02 2.76
C TRP A 49 -1.66 -3.36 1.98
N LYS A 50 -0.59 -2.62 2.27
CA LYS A 50 0.71 -2.76 1.63
C LYS A 50 1.80 -2.81 2.69
N ASN A 51 2.89 -3.50 2.38
CA ASN A 51 4.02 -3.61 3.28
C ASN A 51 4.69 -2.24 3.48
N GLY A 52 5.02 -1.91 4.73
CA GLY A 52 5.81 -0.70 5.01
C GLY A 52 7.18 -0.78 4.34
N GLY A 53 7.66 0.36 3.85
CA GLY A 53 8.96 0.51 3.17
C GLY A 53 9.02 -0.04 1.75
N THR A 54 7.94 -0.61 1.20
CA THR A 54 7.94 -1.07 -0.19
C THR A 54 7.61 0.05 -1.16
N ALA A 55 8.32 0.10 -2.29
CA ALA A 55 7.97 0.92 -3.43
C ALA A 55 6.81 0.28 -4.22
N ILE A 56 5.84 1.09 -4.62
CA ILE A 56 4.64 0.68 -5.35
C ILE A 56 4.50 1.58 -6.56
N SER A 57 4.36 0.99 -7.74
CA SER A 57 4.03 1.75 -8.95
C SER A 57 2.52 2.00 -9.01
N ILE A 58 2.15 3.27 -9.17
CA ILE A 58 0.76 3.72 -9.39
C ILE A 58 0.59 4.15 -10.85
N SER A 59 -0.56 3.83 -11.43
CA SER A 59 -0.92 4.23 -12.79
C SER A 59 -2.38 4.65 -12.88
N ALA A 60 -2.63 5.61 -13.76
CA ALA A 60 -3.93 6.16 -14.08
C ALA A 60 -4.23 5.87 -15.55
N MET A 61 -5.43 5.35 -15.84
CA MET A 61 -5.84 5.01 -17.20
C MET A 61 -7.04 5.89 -17.58
N PRO A 62 -6.86 6.93 -18.43
CA PRO A 62 -7.97 7.77 -18.86
C PRO A 62 -8.94 6.97 -19.73
N ALA A 63 -10.23 7.26 -19.58
CA ALA A 63 -11.28 6.76 -20.46
C ALA A 63 -11.29 7.53 -21.80
N SER A 64 -12.02 7.02 -22.79
CA SER A 64 -12.20 7.72 -24.06
C SER A 64 -12.76 9.13 -23.85
N GLY A 65 -12.15 10.12 -24.51
CA GLY A 65 -12.51 11.53 -24.36
C GLY A 65 -11.97 12.20 -23.09
N PHE A 66 -11.08 11.56 -22.33
CA PHE A 66 -10.42 12.17 -21.18
C PHE A 66 -8.90 12.09 -21.30
N SER A 67 -8.21 12.96 -20.55
CA SER A 67 -6.77 12.93 -20.35
C SER A 67 -6.45 12.97 -18.87
N PHE A 68 -5.41 12.23 -18.47
CA PHE A 68 -4.87 12.31 -17.11
C PHE A 68 -4.20 13.67 -16.89
N THR A 69 -4.54 14.33 -15.78
CA THR A 69 -4.03 15.67 -15.44
C THR A 69 -2.87 15.57 -14.45
N ASN A 70 -3.12 14.99 -13.27
CA ASN A 70 -2.12 14.86 -12.21
C ASN A 70 -2.57 13.88 -11.12
N TRP A 71 -1.59 13.45 -10.33
CA TRP A 71 -1.76 12.82 -9.03
C TRP A 71 -1.71 13.87 -7.94
N ASN A 72 -2.62 13.74 -6.98
CA ASN A 72 -2.57 14.43 -5.70
C ASN A 72 -2.47 13.40 -4.57
N GLY A 73 -1.26 13.23 -4.05
CA GLY A 73 -0.93 12.31 -2.99
C GLY A 73 -0.84 12.97 -1.62
N SER A 74 -1.15 12.22 -0.57
CA SER A 74 -0.93 12.60 0.82
C SER A 74 -0.43 11.41 1.66
N GLY A 75 0.40 11.71 2.66
CA GLY A 75 1.04 10.72 3.51
C GLY A 75 2.55 10.60 3.30
N THR A 76 3.23 9.87 4.17
CA THR A 76 4.69 9.73 4.11
C THR A 76 5.10 8.82 2.95
N GLY A 77 5.67 9.42 1.90
CA GLY A 77 6.15 8.73 0.70
C GLY A 77 5.13 8.64 -0.43
N SER A 78 4.04 9.43 -0.35
CA SER A 78 3.09 9.66 -1.46
C SER A 78 3.72 10.43 -2.62
N TYR A 79 3.04 10.49 -3.76
CA TYR A 79 3.47 11.21 -4.95
C TYR A 79 2.43 12.26 -5.36
N SER A 80 2.89 13.48 -5.64
CA SER A 80 2.05 14.53 -6.24
C SER A 80 2.76 15.09 -7.46
N GLY A 81 2.09 15.10 -8.61
CA GLY A 81 2.68 15.52 -9.87
C GLY A 81 2.00 14.91 -11.09
N SER A 82 2.52 15.21 -12.27
CA SER A 82 1.91 14.81 -13.55
C SER A 82 2.52 13.54 -14.18
N ASN A 83 3.47 12.87 -13.52
CA ASN A 83 3.99 11.61 -14.07
C ASN A 83 2.97 10.49 -13.95
N ASN A 84 2.81 9.74 -15.03
CA ASN A 84 1.97 8.56 -15.07
C ASN A 84 2.59 7.52 -16.02
N PRO A 85 3.02 6.34 -15.52
CA PRO A 85 2.97 5.89 -14.12
C PRO A 85 3.94 6.66 -13.20
N ALA A 86 3.68 6.58 -11.90
CA ALA A 86 4.54 7.12 -10.82
C ALA A 86 4.88 6.02 -9.80
N SER A 87 5.81 6.31 -8.89
CA SER A 87 6.23 5.39 -7.82
C SER A 87 6.10 6.07 -6.46
N ILE A 88 5.48 5.38 -5.50
CA ILE A 88 5.32 5.79 -4.11
C ILE A 88 6.04 4.82 -3.18
N THR A 89 6.47 5.27 -2.02
CA THR A 89 7.05 4.40 -0.98
C THR A 89 6.15 4.40 0.23
N MET A 90 5.72 3.22 0.70
CA MET A 90 4.82 3.11 1.87
C MET A 90 5.54 3.42 3.19
N GLY A 91 5.81 4.70 3.47
CA GLY A 91 6.38 5.17 4.73
C GLY A 91 5.33 5.32 5.85
N GLY A 92 4.07 5.45 5.47
CA GLY A 92 2.89 5.53 6.34
C GLY A 92 1.61 5.23 5.56
N PRO A 93 0.41 5.45 6.14
CA PRO A 93 -0.83 5.46 5.37
C PRO A 93 -0.74 6.51 4.25
N ILE A 94 -1.11 6.11 3.04
CA ILE A 94 -1.04 6.97 1.84
C ILE A 94 -2.41 7.04 1.18
N THR A 95 -2.79 8.23 0.72
CA THR A 95 -3.91 8.43 -0.20
C THR A 95 -3.42 9.04 -1.49
N GLU A 96 -3.73 8.41 -2.62
CA GLU A 96 -3.42 8.88 -3.98
C GLU A 96 -4.71 9.14 -4.74
N THR A 97 -4.80 10.32 -5.36
CA THR A 97 -5.97 10.74 -6.14
C THR A 97 -5.56 11.10 -7.56
N ALA A 98 -6.04 10.38 -8.56
CA ALA A 98 -5.85 10.76 -9.96
C ALA A 98 -6.93 11.75 -10.41
N THR A 99 -6.52 12.84 -11.05
CA THR A 99 -7.45 13.79 -11.70
C THR A 99 -7.42 13.60 -13.21
N PHE A 100 -8.58 13.69 -13.84
CA PHE A 100 -8.76 13.61 -15.29
C PHE A 100 -9.57 14.81 -15.77
N THR A 101 -9.31 15.25 -16.99
CA THR A 101 -10.03 16.33 -17.68
C THR A 101 -10.61 15.81 -18.99
N HIS A 102 -11.84 16.19 -19.31
CA HIS A 102 -12.43 15.90 -20.62
C HIS A 102 -11.65 16.66 -21.71
N ASN A 103 -11.48 16.02 -22.87
CA ASN A 103 -10.76 16.57 -24.01
C ASN A 103 -11.62 17.54 -24.83
#